data_AF-A0ABD3LPK7-F1
#
_entry.id   AF-A0ABD3LPK7-F1
#
_cell.length_a   1.000
_cell.length_b   1.000
_cell.length_c   1.000
_cell.angle_alpha   90.00
_cell.angle_beta   90.00
_cell.angle_gamma   90.00
#
_symmetry.space_group_name_H-M   'P 1'
#
loop_
_entity.id
_entity.type
_entity.pdbx_description
1 polymer ?
#
loop_
_entity_poly.entity_id
_entity_poly.type
_entity_poly.pdbx_seq_one_letter_code
_entity_poly.pdbx_strand_id
1 'polypeptide(L)'
;MEAPTPETESKDPRALASFYSGYVWKRLFGSARSPVSDFLGRISGLYRRTGRPRSRRRTSRLPLPLPSSSADCSVVLTKASRVYDVLEDIMAHVLSYMHDVQKHLEFWQTRAEGSDGQKMYFMLFERGPLAFVDETVRLIQQSVSEGYSLQHFCQSASAHISERITNLTYLRCSLASFLAEVYVEVEKRGKELVTSPENCFPSLVLVMDGLFSKLEESIGSLPLHNQNDSSPDGIYSHRLAFYSLPNVIREGSQWTDCEISDAINLIYQNIQKLESYLSFAVAKYKKPRKVTQYWISYTCGAVGFAACSMWLVRHSSLMGSSDISNWIREAKDSTASFFSDHVEQPLLSIRDELFETFRKRHESAMEQEEVQLTAKSLRRMLQAFSEQTEGQKLPEDASDQQMLEIVMARYEKELMHPVKNLLSGELARALLIQVQKLKLDIETAMLELNQILRANEINFAILAALPAFFFSLILLMIMRAWLKQDTRAEGRGRIARLQRRLILVEIEKRIMQYQNYFDQGLENDAWCMYGLMLYSLDCLYLASERHARATGEWPWLRQDIIDLAKPGLQTTYKFKVTSRMERMYDCLLPSPKRK
;
A
#
# COMPACT_ATOMS: atom_id res chain seq x y z
N MET A 1 26.34 4.24 -75.74
CA MET A 1 24.99 4.81 -75.91
C MET A 1 24.05 3.75 -75.38
N GLU A 2 23.35 3.87 -74.26
CA GLU A 2 22.86 5.00 -73.47
C GLU A 2 22.73 4.52 -72.01
N ALA A 3 22.81 5.43 -71.05
CA ALA A 3 22.67 5.16 -69.62
C ALA A 3 21.19 4.91 -69.24
N PRO A 4 20.88 4.13 -68.19
CA PRO A 4 19.69 4.35 -67.41
C PRO A 4 20.01 5.39 -66.32
N THR A 5 19.29 6.49 -66.38
CA THR A 5 19.16 7.54 -65.35
C THR A 5 18.76 6.97 -63.99
N PRO A 6 19.14 7.62 -62.87
CA PRO A 6 18.71 7.20 -61.55
C PRO A 6 17.25 7.63 -61.35
N GLU A 7 16.32 6.68 -61.35
CA GLU A 7 14.99 6.96 -60.81
C GLU A 7 15.14 7.20 -59.30
N THR A 8 14.83 8.43 -58.92
CA THR A 8 14.61 8.90 -57.56
C THR A 8 13.63 7.97 -56.83
N GLU A 9 14.16 6.99 -56.09
CA GLU A 9 13.45 6.43 -54.95
C GLU A 9 13.21 7.59 -53.96
N SER A 10 11.97 8.08 -53.92
CA SER A 10 11.47 8.81 -52.77
C SER A 10 11.53 7.85 -51.57
N LYS A 11 12.69 7.82 -50.90
CA LYS A 11 12.87 7.17 -49.60
C LYS A 11 11.98 7.89 -48.62
N ASP A 12 10.74 7.46 -48.53
CA ASP A 12 9.76 8.02 -47.64
C ASP A 12 10.27 7.75 -46.20
N PRO A 13 10.75 8.77 -45.48
CA PRO A 13 11.42 8.56 -44.19
C PRO A 13 10.48 7.93 -43.15
N ARG A 14 9.17 7.95 -43.43
CA ARG A 14 8.09 7.31 -42.66
C ARG A 14 8.09 5.78 -42.76
N ALA A 15 8.38 5.21 -43.93
CA ALA A 15 8.44 3.76 -44.10
C ALA A 15 9.70 3.17 -43.44
N LEU A 16 10.82 3.88 -43.52
CA LEU A 16 12.07 3.48 -42.88
C LEU A 16 11.99 3.60 -41.35
N ALA A 17 11.40 4.68 -40.81
CA ALA A 17 11.26 4.84 -39.37
C ALA A 17 10.37 3.75 -38.72
N SER A 18 9.28 3.35 -39.40
CA SER A 18 8.38 2.29 -38.91
C SER A 18 9.02 0.90 -39.00
N PHE A 19 9.76 0.61 -40.08
CA PHE A 19 10.52 -0.63 -40.22
C PHE A 19 11.67 -0.75 -39.21
N TYR A 20 12.46 0.31 -39.02
CA TYR A 20 13.58 0.30 -38.08
C TYR A 20 13.11 0.28 -36.62
N SER A 21 12.04 1.01 -36.29
CA SER A 21 11.39 0.92 -34.97
C SER A 21 10.91 -0.50 -34.69
N GLY A 22 10.10 -1.09 -35.58
CA GLY A 22 9.57 -2.44 -35.41
C GLY A 22 10.67 -3.51 -35.31
N TYR A 23 11.76 -3.37 -36.06
CA TYR A 23 12.89 -4.30 -36.05
C TYR A 23 13.72 -4.20 -34.76
N VAL A 24 14.03 -2.99 -34.30
CA VAL A 24 14.81 -2.77 -33.06
C VAL A 24 14.02 -3.23 -31.83
N TRP A 25 12.72 -2.93 -31.77
CA TRP A 25 11.86 -3.37 -30.65
C TRP A 25 11.64 -4.89 -30.65
N LYS A 26 11.46 -5.53 -31.82
CA LYS A 26 11.40 -7.00 -31.91
C LYS A 26 12.71 -7.67 -31.53
N ARG A 27 13.87 -7.05 -31.75
CA ARG A 27 15.17 -7.63 -31.39
C ARG A 27 15.50 -7.47 -29.89
N LEU A 28 15.15 -6.32 -29.30
CA LEU A 28 15.32 -6.05 -27.86
C LEU A 28 14.38 -6.89 -26.99
N PHE A 29 13.12 -7.08 -27.40
CA PHE A 29 12.12 -7.82 -26.62
C PHE A 29 11.85 -9.24 -27.11
N GLY A 30 12.20 -9.59 -28.35
CA GLY A 30 12.16 -10.97 -28.85
C GLY A 30 13.17 -11.88 -28.13
N SER A 31 14.29 -11.32 -27.66
CA SER A 31 15.25 -12.02 -26.79
C SER A 31 14.80 -12.10 -25.33
N ALA A 32 13.76 -11.36 -24.93
CA ALA A 32 13.14 -11.46 -23.59
C ALA A 32 12.19 -12.67 -23.48
N ARG A 33 12.07 -13.49 -24.53
CA ARG A 33 11.67 -14.91 -24.41
C ARG A 33 12.86 -15.71 -23.85
N SER A 34 13.37 -15.27 -22.70
CA SER A 34 14.49 -15.92 -22.03
C SER A 34 14.02 -17.19 -21.30
N PRO A 35 14.88 -18.20 -21.12
CA PRO A 35 14.54 -19.47 -20.47
C PRO A 35 14.06 -19.35 -19.01
N VAL A 36 14.07 -18.15 -18.43
CA VAL A 36 13.62 -17.86 -17.06
C VAL A 36 12.10 -17.99 -16.90
N SER A 37 11.30 -17.68 -17.93
CA SER A 37 9.85 -17.88 -17.88
C SER A 37 9.47 -19.37 -17.95
N ASP A 38 10.20 -20.15 -18.74
CA ASP A 38 10.05 -21.60 -18.82
C ASP A 38 10.58 -22.30 -17.56
N PHE A 39 11.62 -21.76 -16.93
CA PHE A 39 12.15 -22.26 -15.65
C PHE A 39 11.20 -21.97 -14.48
N LEU A 40 10.66 -20.75 -14.38
CA LEU A 40 9.63 -20.41 -13.38
C LEU A 40 8.30 -21.14 -13.65
N GLY A 41 7.96 -21.35 -14.93
CA GLY A 41 6.83 -22.19 -15.35
C GLY A 41 7.00 -23.65 -14.93
N ARG A 42 8.19 -24.24 -15.16
CA ARG A 42 8.55 -25.60 -14.75
C ARG A 42 8.60 -25.77 -13.23
N ILE A 43 9.13 -24.81 -12.48
CA ILE A 43 9.12 -24.85 -11.00
C ILE A 43 7.69 -24.72 -10.46
N SER A 44 6.85 -23.87 -11.06
CA SER A 44 5.44 -23.74 -10.67
C SER A 44 4.62 -24.99 -11.02
N GLY A 45 4.96 -25.69 -12.11
CA GLY A 45 4.36 -26.96 -12.52
C GLY A 45 4.79 -28.12 -11.63
N LEU A 46 6.05 -28.15 -11.18
CA LEU A 46 6.58 -29.18 -10.27
C LEU A 46 5.98 -29.10 -8.86
N TYR A 47 5.69 -27.90 -8.36
CA TYR A 47 4.96 -27.71 -7.10
C TYR A 47 3.50 -28.16 -7.18
N ARG A 48 2.90 -28.14 -8.39
CA ARG A 48 1.51 -28.54 -8.60
C ARG A 48 1.33 -30.03 -8.86
N ARG A 49 2.41 -30.75 -9.24
CA ARG A 49 2.34 -32.16 -9.68
C ARG A 49 2.73 -33.18 -8.62
N THR A 50 3.21 -32.76 -7.45
CA THR A 50 3.66 -33.66 -6.37
C THR A 50 2.88 -33.44 -5.07
N GLY A 51 1.55 -33.42 -5.17
CA GLY A 51 0.67 -33.48 -4.03
C GLY A 51 -0.34 -34.61 -4.21
N ARG A 52 -0.05 -35.81 -3.68
CA ARG A 52 -1.14 -36.71 -3.26
C ARG A 52 -2.11 -35.90 -2.38
N PRO A 53 -3.43 -36.10 -2.45
CA PRO A 53 -4.39 -35.39 -1.61
C PRO A 53 -4.22 -35.85 -0.16
N ARG A 54 -3.22 -35.30 0.53
CA ARG A 54 -3.14 -35.36 1.99
C ARG A 54 -4.27 -34.50 2.51
N SER A 55 -5.29 -35.17 3.06
CA SER A 55 -6.32 -34.67 4.00
C SER A 55 -6.19 -33.17 4.23
N ARG A 56 -6.80 -32.37 3.34
CA ARG A 56 -7.05 -30.96 3.64
C ARG A 56 -7.90 -30.99 4.89
N ARG A 57 -7.39 -30.45 6.00
CA ARG A 57 -8.20 -30.03 7.15
C ARG A 57 -9.50 -29.45 6.57
N ARG A 58 -10.64 -30.13 6.77
CA ARG A 58 -11.94 -29.73 6.20
C ARG A 58 -12.09 -28.23 6.41
N THR A 59 -11.90 -27.46 5.35
CA THR A 59 -12.14 -26.03 5.37
C THR A 59 -13.62 -25.86 5.64
N SER A 60 -13.93 -25.22 6.74
CA SER A 60 -15.25 -24.83 7.20
C SER A 60 -15.97 -24.00 6.14
N ARG A 61 -16.65 -24.67 5.21
CA ARG A 61 -17.55 -24.06 4.23
C ARG A 61 -19.01 -24.17 4.68
N LEU A 62 -19.90 -23.52 3.95
CA LEU A 62 -21.35 -23.70 4.12
C LEU A 62 -21.69 -25.21 4.07
N PRO A 63 -22.24 -25.78 5.15
CA PRO A 63 -22.54 -27.20 5.20
C PRO A 63 -23.75 -27.53 4.32
N LEU A 64 -23.87 -28.80 3.92
CA LEU A 64 -25.06 -29.29 3.23
C LEU A 64 -26.33 -29.13 4.08
N PRO A 65 -27.50 -28.90 3.45
CA PRO A 65 -28.77 -28.78 4.13
C PRO A 65 -29.23 -30.17 4.61
N LEU A 66 -28.71 -30.62 5.74
CA LEU A 66 -29.09 -31.91 6.35
C LEU A 66 -30.08 -31.72 7.52
N PRO A 67 -31.00 -32.68 7.73
CA PRO A 67 -31.82 -32.71 8.93
C PRO A 67 -30.95 -32.91 10.18
N SER A 68 -31.24 -32.16 11.23
CA SER A 68 -30.43 -31.94 12.44
C SER A 68 -30.24 -33.16 13.37
N SER A 69 -30.63 -34.37 12.97
CA SER A 69 -30.65 -35.57 13.83
C SER A 69 -29.57 -36.64 13.52
N SER A 70 -28.53 -36.32 12.76
CA SER A 70 -27.61 -37.34 12.20
C SER A 70 -26.40 -37.73 13.06
N ALA A 71 -26.40 -37.45 14.37
CA ALA A 71 -25.22 -37.69 15.22
C ALA A 71 -25.01 -39.15 15.71
N ASP A 72 -26.00 -40.06 15.59
CA ASP A 72 -26.03 -41.25 16.47
C ASP A 72 -26.00 -42.66 15.82
N CYS A 73 -25.64 -42.87 14.55
CA CYS A 73 -25.66 -44.25 13.98
C CYS A 73 -24.40 -44.62 13.19
N SER A 74 -23.59 -45.57 13.67
CA SER A 74 -22.17 -45.75 13.31
C SER A 74 -21.85 -46.65 12.11
N VAL A 75 -22.75 -47.53 11.66
CA VAL A 75 -22.46 -48.50 10.57
C VAL A 75 -23.06 -48.09 9.23
N VAL A 76 -24.27 -47.51 9.23
CA VAL A 76 -24.86 -46.82 8.05
C VAL A 76 -24.07 -45.55 7.70
N LEU A 77 -23.30 -45.03 8.66
CA LEU A 77 -22.50 -43.81 8.54
C LEU A 77 -21.39 -43.90 7.50
N THR A 78 -20.76 -45.06 7.27
CA THR A 78 -19.52 -45.11 6.44
C THR A 78 -19.79 -45.03 4.94
N LYS A 79 -20.87 -45.63 4.45
CA LYS A 79 -21.27 -45.50 3.03
C LYS A 79 -21.99 -44.17 2.78
N ALA A 80 -22.91 -43.78 3.67
CA ALA A 80 -23.54 -42.47 3.61
C ALA A 80 -22.49 -41.35 3.70
N SER A 81 -21.47 -41.47 4.58
CA SER A 81 -20.39 -40.50 4.67
C SER A 81 -19.61 -40.35 3.38
N ARG A 82 -19.32 -41.44 2.65
CA ARG A 82 -18.62 -41.34 1.36
C ARG A 82 -19.40 -40.52 0.35
N VAL A 83 -20.71 -40.70 0.28
CA VAL A 83 -21.57 -39.92 -0.62
C VAL A 83 -21.64 -38.45 -0.20
N TYR A 84 -21.77 -38.18 1.10
CA TYR A 84 -21.75 -36.82 1.63
C TYR A 84 -20.41 -36.12 1.39
N ASP A 85 -19.30 -36.82 1.59
CA ASP A 85 -17.95 -36.31 1.37
C ASP A 85 -17.76 -35.87 -0.09
N VAL A 86 -18.21 -36.68 -1.04
CA VAL A 86 -18.14 -36.37 -2.47
C VAL A 86 -18.96 -35.13 -2.82
N LEU A 87 -20.15 -35.00 -2.24
CA LEU A 87 -21.03 -33.88 -2.50
C LEU A 87 -20.56 -32.58 -1.84
N GLU A 88 -20.06 -32.65 -0.60
CA GLU A 88 -19.38 -31.52 0.06
C GLU A 88 -18.15 -31.08 -0.75
N ASP A 89 -17.38 -32.04 -1.28
CA ASP A 89 -16.25 -31.75 -2.16
C ASP A 89 -16.70 -31.04 -3.44
N ILE A 90 -17.76 -31.48 -4.11
CA ILE A 90 -18.30 -30.80 -5.32
C ILE A 90 -18.61 -29.34 -5.00
N MET A 91 -19.41 -29.08 -3.96
CA MET A 91 -19.75 -27.71 -3.57
C MET A 91 -18.51 -26.90 -3.23
N ALA A 92 -17.57 -27.48 -2.48
CA ALA A 92 -16.35 -26.81 -2.08
C ALA A 92 -15.49 -26.39 -3.29
N HIS A 93 -15.38 -27.24 -4.30
CA HIS A 93 -14.65 -26.93 -5.53
C HIS A 93 -15.37 -25.83 -6.32
N VAL A 94 -16.69 -25.94 -6.53
CA VAL A 94 -17.48 -24.92 -7.26
C VAL A 94 -17.42 -23.56 -6.56
N LEU A 95 -17.63 -23.51 -5.24
CA LEU A 95 -17.51 -22.28 -4.44
C LEU A 95 -16.10 -21.68 -4.51
N SER A 96 -15.06 -22.52 -4.53
CA SER A 96 -13.68 -22.06 -4.72
C SER A 96 -13.48 -21.39 -6.09
N TYR A 97 -13.99 -21.98 -7.16
CA TYR A 97 -13.88 -21.40 -8.50
C TYR A 97 -14.70 -20.13 -8.62
N MET A 98 -15.92 -20.11 -8.07
CA MET A 98 -16.75 -18.90 -8.02
C MET A 98 -16.01 -17.76 -7.30
N HIS A 99 -15.30 -18.06 -6.21
CA HIS A 99 -14.49 -17.08 -5.50
C HIS A 99 -13.34 -16.53 -6.38
N ASP A 100 -12.63 -17.39 -7.09
CA ASP A 100 -11.56 -16.97 -7.99
C ASP A 100 -12.08 -16.12 -9.17
N VAL A 101 -13.21 -16.50 -9.76
CA VAL A 101 -13.90 -15.73 -10.82
C VAL A 101 -14.34 -14.37 -10.28
N GLN A 102 -14.98 -14.34 -9.10
CA GLN A 102 -15.45 -13.11 -8.44
C GLN A 102 -14.30 -12.13 -8.18
N LYS A 103 -13.15 -12.62 -7.69
CA LYS A 103 -11.95 -11.81 -7.46
C LYS A 103 -11.37 -11.17 -8.72
N HIS A 104 -11.59 -11.79 -9.88
CA HIS A 104 -11.23 -11.23 -11.17
C HIS A 104 -12.30 -10.25 -11.67
N LEU A 105 -13.57 -10.58 -11.50
CA LEU A 105 -14.70 -9.74 -11.88
C LEU A 105 -14.69 -8.40 -11.12
N GLU A 106 -14.52 -8.41 -9.79
CA GLU A 106 -14.46 -7.19 -8.97
C GLU A 106 -13.36 -6.25 -9.44
N PHE A 107 -12.19 -6.79 -9.81
CA PHE A 107 -11.10 -5.99 -10.33
C PHE A 107 -11.49 -5.26 -11.63
N TRP A 108 -12.14 -5.97 -12.56
CA TRP A 108 -12.57 -5.37 -13.81
C TRP A 108 -13.73 -4.39 -13.63
N GLN A 109 -14.67 -4.66 -12.71
CA GLN A 109 -15.76 -3.75 -12.35
C GLN A 109 -15.23 -2.44 -11.77
N THR A 110 -14.30 -2.51 -10.80
CA THR A 110 -13.63 -1.31 -10.26
C THR A 110 -12.93 -0.51 -11.36
N ARG A 111 -12.36 -1.18 -12.38
CA ARG A 111 -11.73 -0.47 -13.50
C ARG A 111 -12.72 0.10 -14.51
N ALA A 112 -13.90 -0.49 -14.64
CA ALA A 112 -14.98 0.03 -15.48
C ALA A 112 -15.59 1.32 -14.92
N GLU A 113 -15.69 1.43 -13.60
CA GLU A 113 -16.15 2.64 -12.88
C GLU A 113 -15.16 3.81 -12.97
N GLY A 114 -13.89 3.54 -13.32
CA GLY A 114 -12.85 4.56 -13.47
C GLY A 114 -13.10 5.53 -14.63
N SER A 115 -12.44 6.69 -14.57
CA SER A 115 -12.48 7.67 -15.67
C SER A 115 -11.82 7.14 -16.94
N ASP A 116 -12.14 7.72 -18.09
CA ASP A 116 -11.55 7.30 -19.37
C ASP A 116 -10.02 7.41 -19.38
N GLY A 117 -9.46 8.40 -18.69
CA GLY A 117 -8.01 8.52 -18.46
C GLY A 117 -7.43 7.36 -17.65
N GLN A 118 -8.15 6.87 -16.63
CA GLN A 118 -7.72 5.69 -15.86
C GLN A 118 -7.79 4.41 -16.71
N LYS A 119 -8.82 4.25 -17.56
CA LYS A 119 -8.92 3.13 -18.50
C LYS A 119 -7.78 3.16 -19.52
N MET A 120 -7.45 4.35 -20.04
CA MET A 120 -6.31 4.56 -20.94
C MET A 120 -4.97 4.22 -20.26
N TYR A 121 -4.75 4.72 -19.04
CA TYR A 121 -3.56 4.41 -18.26
C TYR A 121 -3.41 2.90 -18.03
N PHE A 122 -4.52 2.19 -17.79
CA PHE A 122 -4.51 0.73 -17.64
C PHE A 122 -4.01 0.04 -18.90
N MET A 123 -4.58 0.42 -20.05
CA MET A 123 -4.30 -0.19 -21.33
C MET A 123 -2.83 -0.02 -21.74
N LEU A 124 -2.24 1.14 -21.42
CA LEU A 124 -0.85 1.43 -21.71
C LEU A 124 0.10 0.79 -20.69
N PHE A 125 -0.11 1.01 -19.39
CA PHE A 125 0.94 0.77 -18.41
C PHE A 125 0.71 -0.43 -17.50
N GLU A 126 -0.54 -0.81 -17.20
CA GLU A 126 -0.81 -1.86 -16.18
C GLU A 126 -0.97 -3.27 -16.77
N ARG A 127 -1.04 -3.43 -18.10
CA ARG A 127 -1.11 -4.73 -18.79
C ARG A 127 0.24 -5.45 -18.91
N GLY A 128 1.34 -4.74 -18.69
CA GLY A 128 2.71 -5.25 -18.76
C GLY A 128 3.50 -4.75 -19.98
N PRO A 129 4.80 -5.07 -20.04
CA PRO A 129 5.72 -4.46 -21.00
C PRO A 129 5.43 -4.84 -22.46
N LEU A 130 5.05 -6.10 -22.74
CA LEU A 130 4.73 -6.53 -24.11
C LEU A 130 3.46 -5.84 -24.63
N ALA A 131 2.43 -5.76 -23.79
CA ALA A 131 1.20 -5.07 -24.14
C ALA A 131 1.43 -3.56 -24.36
N PHE A 132 2.32 -2.93 -23.58
CA PHE A 132 2.72 -1.54 -23.81
C PHE A 132 3.37 -1.35 -25.19
N VAL A 133 4.32 -2.21 -25.57
CA VAL A 133 4.96 -2.14 -26.89
C VAL A 133 3.94 -2.35 -28.02
N ASP A 134 3.10 -3.38 -27.93
CA ASP A 134 2.08 -3.65 -28.94
C ASP A 134 1.11 -2.47 -29.10
N GLU A 135 0.68 -1.86 -27.99
CA GLU A 135 -0.26 -0.74 -28.02
C GLU A 135 0.39 0.54 -28.55
N THR A 136 1.64 0.83 -28.18
CA THR A 136 2.39 1.98 -28.73
C THR A 136 2.64 1.84 -30.23
N VAL A 137 2.98 0.63 -30.71
CA VAL A 137 3.12 0.37 -32.14
C VAL A 137 1.79 0.60 -32.88
N ARG A 138 0.67 0.12 -32.33
CA ARG A 138 -0.67 0.35 -32.90
C ARG A 138 -1.04 1.83 -32.94
N LEU A 139 -0.77 2.57 -31.86
CA LEU A 139 -1.02 4.01 -31.80
C LEU A 139 -0.20 4.77 -32.86
N ILE A 140 1.08 4.42 -33.04
CA ILE A 140 1.94 5.03 -34.06
C ILE A 140 1.39 4.71 -35.46
N GLN A 141 1.07 3.46 -35.75
CA GLN A 141 0.53 3.05 -37.06
C GLN A 141 -0.81 3.74 -37.38
N GLN A 142 -1.71 3.84 -36.40
CA GLN A 142 -3.02 4.46 -36.58
C GLN A 142 -2.94 5.99 -36.69
N SER A 143 -2.08 6.64 -35.91
CA SER A 143 -1.83 8.10 -36.01
C SER A 143 -1.28 8.54 -37.36
N VAL A 144 -0.61 7.62 -38.08
CA VAL A 144 -0.04 7.88 -39.42
C VAL A 144 -1.07 7.67 -40.52
N SER A 145 -2.09 6.82 -40.30
CA SER A 145 -3.11 6.46 -41.30
C SER A 145 -4.35 7.36 -41.26
N GLU A 146 -4.83 7.72 -40.06
CA GLU A 146 -6.03 8.53 -39.85
C GLU A 146 -5.83 9.40 -38.61
N GLY A 147 -6.32 10.64 -38.60
CA GLY A 147 -6.21 11.54 -37.45
C GLY A 147 -6.78 10.90 -36.18
N TYR A 148 -5.91 10.35 -35.34
CA TYR A 148 -6.32 9.50 -34.22
C TYR A 148 -7.01 10.32 -33.14
N SER A 149 -8.28 10.02 -32.87
CA SER A 149 -8.99 10.62 -31.74
C SER A 149 -8.70 9.82 -30.47
N LEU A 150 -8.31 10.51 -29.40
CA LEU A 150 -8.19 9.94 -28.05
C LEU A 150 -9.46 9.19 -27.63
N GLN A 151 -10.61 9.59 -28.19
CA GLN A 151 -11.92 8.99 -27.99
C GLN A 151 -12.01 7.54 -28.51
N HIS A 152 -11.42 7.22 -29.66
CA HIS A 152 -11.40 5.85 -30.19
C HIS A 152 -10.58 4.90 -29.30
N PHE A 153 -9.47 5.39 -28.73
CA PHE A 153 -8.71 4.62 -27.73
C PHE A 153 -9.54 4.34 -26.48
N CYS A 154 -10.24 5.35 -25.96
CA CYS A 154 -11.10 5.20 -24.79
C CYS A 154 -12.23 4.19 -25.04
N GLN A 155 -12.83 4.20 -26.24
CA GLN A 155 -13.84 3.23 -26.65
C GLN A 155 -13.27 1.81 -26.75
N SER A 156 -12.06 1.64 -27.31
CA SER A 156 -11.38 0.34 -27.33
C SER A 156 -11.05 -0.17 -25.92
N ALA A 157 -10.55 0.72 -25.05
CA ALA A 157 -10.24 0.40 -23.66
C ALA A 157 -11.50 -0.03 -22.87
N SER A 158 -12.62 0.67 -23.06
CA SER A 158 -13.89 0.33 -22.41
C SER A 158 -14.47 -0.98 -22.96
N ALA A 159 -14.41 -1.21 -24.27
CA ALA A 159 -14.82 -2.47 -24.90
C ALA A 159 -14.01 -3.67 -24.38
N HIS A 160 -12.69 -3.50 -24.22
CA HIS A 160 -11.82 -4.53 -23.68
C HIS A 160 -12.16 -4.91 -22.23
N ILE A 161 -12.53 -3.91 -21.40
CA ILE A 161 -12.95 -4.15 -20.01
C ILE A 161 -14.36 -4.77 -19.98
N SER A 162 -15.29 -4.27 -20.79
CA SER A 162 -16.67 -4.78 -20.81
C SER A 162 -16.73 -6.23 -21.27
N GLU A 163 -15.98 -6.62 -22.31
CA GLU A 163 -15.84 -8.01 -22.77
C GLU A 163 -15.41 -8.96 -21.64
N ARG A 164 -14.48 -8.52 -20.78
CA ARG A 164 -14.03 -9.30 -19.63
C ARG A 164 -15.09 -9.41 -18.56
N ILE A 165 -15.81 -8.32 -18.29
CA ILE A 165 -16.91 -8.31 -17.31
C ILE A 165 -18.03 -9.21 -17.78
N THR A 166 -18.44 -9.16 -19.05
CA THR A 166 -19.52 -9.98 -19.60
C THR A 166 -19.16 -11.46 -19.53
N ASN A 167 -17.98 -11.85 -20.00
CA ASN A 167 -17.54 -13.24 -20.00
C ASN A 167 -17.34 -13.82 -18.58
N LEU A 168 -16.75 -13.05 -17.65
CA LEU A 168 -16.62 -13.47 -16.26
C LEU A 168 -17.98 -13.52 -15.54
N THR A 169 -18.90 -12.61 -15.87
CA THR A 169 -20.27 -12.62 -15.33
C THR A 169 -21.04 -13.84 -15.81
N TYR A 170 -20.94 -14.16 -17.10
CA TYR A 170 -21.53 -15.36 -17.68
C TYR A 170 -21.02 -16.62 -16.99
N LEU A 171 -19.70 -16.78 -16.90
CA LEU A 171 -19.07 -17.92 -16.24
C LEU A 171 -19.51 -18.06 -14.78
N ARG A 172 -19.55 -16.93 -14.05
CA ARG A 172 -20.03 -16.89 -12.66
C ARG A 172 -21.50 -17.30 -12.55
N CYS A 173 -22.36 -16.88 -13.48
CA CYS A 173 -23.76 -17.28 -13.47
C CYS A 173 -23.96 -18.76 -13.80
N SER A 174 -23.28 -19.31 -14.81
CA SER A 174 -23.36 -20.74 -15.12
C SER A 174 -22.95 -21.61 -13.92
N LEU A 175 -21.87 -21.23 -13.23
CA LEU A 175 -21.43 -21.92 -12.02
C LEU A 175 -22.40 -21.75 -10.84
N ALA A 176 -23.00 -20.55 -10.70
CA ALA A 176 -24.00 -20.29 -9.67
C ALA A 176 -25.27 -21.14 -9.91
N SER A 177 -25.79 -21.18 -11.13
CA SER A 177 -26.95 -22.00 -11.47
C SER A 177 -26.68 -23.49 -11.22
N PHE A 178 -25.50 -23.99 -11.60
CA PHE A 178 -25.09 -25.37 -11.28
C PHE A 178 -25.06 -25.61 -9.76
N LEU A 179 -24.43 -24.72 -8.98
CA LEU A 179 -24.38 -24.83 -7.51
C LEU A 179 -25.78 -24.86 -6.91
N ALA A 180 -26.68 -23.99 -7.39
CA ALA A 180 -28.06 -23.88 -6.95
C ALA A 180 -28.85 -25.17 -7.21
N GLU A 181 -28.77 -25.71 -8.42
CA GLU A 181 -29.47 -26.94 -8.81
C GLU A 181 -28.97 -28.14 -8.00
N VAL A 182 -27.65 -28.27 -7.81
CA VAL A 182 -27.07 -29.30 -6.94
C VAL A 182 -27.59 -29.14 -5.50
N TYR A 183 -27.56 -27.92 -4.95
CA TYR A 183 -27.97 -27.68 -3.57
C TYR A 183 -29.45 -28.03 -3.32
N VAL A 184 -30.34 -27.66 -4.24
CA VAL A 184 -31.78 -27.98 -4.13
C VAL A 184 -32.04 -29.48 -4.27
N GLU A 185 -31.37 -30.16 -5.20
CA GLU A 185 -31.58 -31.59 -5.39
C GLU A 185 -31.13 -32.40 -4.17
N VAL A 186 -30.05 -31.97 -3.54
CA VAL A 186 -29.59 -32.56 -2.28
C VAL A 186 -30.59 -32.35 -1.17
N GLU A 187 -31.14 -31.14 -1.02
CA GLU A 187 -32.12 -30.88 0.04
C GLU A 187 -33.39 -31.70 -0.16
N LYS A 188 -33.88 -31.78 -1.41
CA LYS A 188 -35.06 -32.56 -1.76
C LYS A 188 -34.90 -34.03 -1.38
N ARG A 189 -33.73 -34.62 -1.64
CA ARG A 189 -33.41 -36.01 -1.35
C ARG A 189 -32.73 -36.22 0.01
N GLY A 190 -32.49 -35.17 0.79
CA GLY A 190 -31.65 -35.22 1.97
C GLY A 190 -32.17 -36.16 3.06
N LYS A 191 -33.50 -36.28 3.21
CA LYS A 191 -34.12 -37.24 4.14
C LYS A 191 -33.90 -38.68 3.69
N GLU A 192 -34.07 -38.96 2.39
CA GLU A 192 -33.87 -40.29 1.79
C GLU A 192 -32.39 -40.68 1.78
N LEU A 193 -31.49 -39.70 1.65
CA LEU A 193 -30.05 -39.90 1.71
C LEU A 193 -29.59 -40.34 3.11
N VAL A 194 -30.28 -39.88 4.17
CA VAL A 194 -30.02 -40.30 5.56
C VAL A 194 -30.64 -41.67 5.84
N THR A 195 -31.84 -41.96 5.33
CA THR A 195 -32.56 -43.22 5.63
C THR A 195 -32.14 -44.39 4.73
N SER A 196 -31.71 -44.15 3.49
CA SER A 196 -31.42 -45.19 2.48
C SER A 196 -30.43 -44.68 1.41
N PRO A 197 -29.13 -44.51 1.74
CA PRO A 197 -28.14 -43.94 0.82
C PRO A 197 -27.93 -44.77 -0.45
N GLU A 198 -28.04 -46.11 -0.37
CA GLU A 198 -27.77 -47.03 -1.48
C GLU A 198 -28.81 -46.91 -2.61
N ASN A 199 -30.06 -46.59 -2.28
CA ASN A 199 -31.13 -46.40 -3.28
C ASN A 199 -31.16 -44.95 -3.81
N CYS A 200 -30.81 -43.98 -2.96
CA CYS A 200 -30.84 -42.57 -3.33
C CYS A 200 -29.63 -42.16 -4.17
N PHE A 201 -28.44 -42.69 -3.91
CA PHE A 201 -27.21 -42.26 -4.60
C PHE A 201 -27.23 -42.47 -6.12
N PRO A 202 -27.65 -43.63 -6.68
CA PRO A 202 -27.77 -43.82 -8.13
C PRO A 202 -28.62 -42.74 -8.78
N SER A 203 -29.76 -42.43 -8.17
CA SER A 203 -30.67 -41.42 -8.66
C SER A 203 -30.10 -40.00 -8.59
N LEU A 204 -29.28 -39.69 -7.57
CA LEU A 204 -28.55 -38.43 -7.44
C LEU A 204 -27.46 -38.33 -8.52
N VAL A 205 -26.69 -39.40 -8.76
CA VAL A 205 -25.64 -39.43 -9.79
C VAL A 205 -26.22 -39.19 -11.18
N LEU A 206 -27.38 -39.79 -11.51
CA LEU A 206 -28.06 -39.55 -12.78
C LEU A 206 -28.49 -38.08 -12.95
N VAL A 207 -28.99 -37.46 -11.87
CA VAL A 207 -29.30 -36.02 -11.91
C VAL A 207 -28.01 -35.21 -12.10
N MET A 208 -26.94 -35.54 -11.36
CA MET A 208 -25.64 -34.87 -11.48
C MET A 208 -25.05 -34.96 -12.90
N ASP A 209 -25.15 -36.12 -13.57
CA ASP A 209 -24.74 -36.30 -14.97
C ASP A 209 -25.48 -35.30 -15.88
N GLY A 210 -26.80 -35.18 -15.72
CA GLY A 210 -27.61 -34.20 -16.43
C GLY A 210 -27.24 -32.74 -16.11
N LEU A 211 -26.94 -32.43 -14.85
CA LEU A 211 -26.47 -31.10 -14.42
C LEU A 211 -25.10 -30.76 -15.04
N PHE A 212 -24.18 -31.73 -15.12
CA PHE A 212 -22.90 -31.56 -15.81
C PHE A 212 -23.10 -31.33 -17.30
N SER A 213 -24.00 -32.06 -17.97
CA SER A 213 -24.34 -31.81 -19.39
C SER A 213 -24.94 -30.42 -19.61
N LYS A 214 -25.85 -29.96 -18.75
CA LYS A 214 -26.39 -28.59 -18.81
C LYS A 214 -25.30 -27.54 -18.60
N LEU A 215 -24.38 -27.79 -17.67
CA LEU A 215 -23.23 -26.92 -17.44
C LEU A 215 -22.31 -26.87 -18.66
N GLU A 216 -22.06 -28.01 -19.30
CA GLU A 216 -21.29 -28.12 -20.54
C GLU A 216 -21.90 -27.29 -21.67
N GLU A 217 -23.21 -27.38 -21.89
CA GLU A 217 -23.92 -26.60 -22.91
C GLU A 217 -23.81 -25.11 -22.65
N SER A 218 -23.97 -24.68 -21.39
CA SER A 218 -23.85 -23.27 -21.03
C SER A 218 -22.41 -22.76 -21.26
N ILE A 219 -21.42 -23.41 -20.66
CA ILE A 219 -20.02 -22.94 -20.72
C ILE A 219 -19.42 -23.12 -22.12
N GLY A 220 -19.83 -24.15 -22.85
CA GLY A 220 -19.36 -24.46 -24.20
C GLY A 220 -19.66 -23.37 -25.23
N SER A 221 -20.62 -22.48 -24.95
CA SER A 221 -20.95 -21.33 -25.80
C SER A 221 -19.99 -20.14 -25.68
N LEU A 222 -19.06 -20.15 -24.70
CA LEU A 222 -18.15 -19.04 -24.45
C LEU A 222 -17.17 -18.88 -25.64
N PRO A 223 -17.06 -17.69 -26.26
CA PRO A 223 -16.13 -17.47 -27.37
C PRO A 223 -14.69 -17.43 -26.84
N LEU A 224 -14.05 -18.60 -26.77
CA LEU A 224 -12.60 -18.71 -26.58
C LEU A 224 -11.81 -18.37 -27.86
N HIS A 225 -12.48 -17.99 -28.95
CA HIS A 225 -11.84 -17.66 -30.23
C HIS A 225 -10.79 -16.55 -30.08
N ASN A 226 -9.64 -16.79 -30.71
CA ASN A 226 -8.53 -15.85 -30.83
C ASN A 226 -8.48 -15.45 -32.31
N GLN A 227 -8.81 -14.19 -32.65
CA GLN A 227 -8.82 -13.75 -34.06
C GLN A 227 -7.41 -13.56 -34.67
N ASN A 228 -6.32 -13.73 -33.92
CA ASN A 228 -4.98 -13.32 -34.37
C ASN A 228 -3.87 -14.39 -34.36
N ASP A 229 -4.15 -15.66 -34.09
CA ASP A 229 -3.12 -16.72 -34.18
C ASP A 229 -3.43 -17.66 -35.35
N SER A 230 -2.99 -17.27 -36.54
CA SER A 230 -2.90 -18.14 -37.72
C SER A 230 -1.74 -19.13 -37.55
N SER A 231 -1.94 -20.15 -36.72
CA SER A 231 -1.17 -21.39 -36.77
C SER A 231 -2.09 -22.51 -37.28
N PRO A 232 -1.71 -23.24 -38.35
CA PRO A 232 -2.58 -24.26 -38.94
C PRO A 232 -2.70 -25.56 -38.11
N ASP A 233 -1.93 -25.73 -37.03
CA ASP A 233 -1.96 -26.93 -36.20
C ASP A 233 -2.49 -26.64 -34.78
N GLY A 234 -3.80 -26.75 -34.59
CA GLY A 234 -4.41 -26.66 -33.26
C GLY A 234 -5.93 -26.57 -33.19
N ILE A 235 -6.64 -26.92 -34.26
CA ILE A 235 -8.05 -26.58 -34.48
C ILE A 235 -9.07 -27.38 -33.61
N TYR A 236 -8.65 -28.27 -32.69
CA TYR A 236 -9.61 -29.18 -32.01
C TYR A 236 -9.64 -29.29 -30.47
N SER A 237 -8.85 -28.57 -29.65
CA SER A 237 -8.58 -29.11 -28.29
C SER A 237 -9.30 -28.52 -27.07
N HIS A 238 -10.32 -27.65 -27.16
CA HIS A 238 -10.85 -27.00 -25.94
C HIS A 238 -12.38 -26.83 -25.88
N ARG A 239 -13.17 -27.75 -26.45
CA ARG A 239 -14.60 -27.86 -26.08
C ARG A 239 -14.68 -28.69 -24.79
N LEU A 240 -15.28 -28.13 -23.74
CA LEU A 240 -15.57 -28.88 -22.51
C LEU A 240 -16.53 -30.01 -22.91
N ALA A 241 -16.18 -31.25 -22.56
CA ALA A 241 -17.01 -32.43 -22.77
C ALA A 241 -16.89 -33.31 -21.54
N PHE A 242 -17.91 -33.41 -20.70
CA PHE A 242 -17.82 -34.26 -19.51
C PHE A 242 -17.87 -35.74 -19.87
N TYR A 243 -17.33 -36.59 -19.01
CA TYR A 243 -17.50 -38.02 -19.13
C TYR A 243 -18.94 -38.35 -18.75
N SER A 244 -19.68 -38.95 -19.68
CA SER A 244 -21.04 -39.42 -19.44
C SER A 244 -21.03 -40.76 -18.72
N LEU A 245 -22.07 -40.99 -17.91
CA LEU A 245 -22.26 -42.27 -17.24
C LEU A 245 -22.52 -43.39 -18.30
N PRO A 246 -21.82 -44.54 -18.23
CA PRO A 246 -22.08 -45.66 -19.12
C PRO A 246 -23.54 -46.13 -19.09
N ASN A 247 -24.14 -46.41 -20.25
CA ASN A 247 -25.54 -46.86 -20.36
C ASN A 247 -25.85 -48.11 -19.52
N VAL A 248 -24.86 -48.99 -19.32
CA VAL A 248 -24.97 -50.20 -18.50
C VAL A 248 -25.31 -49.88 -17.05
N ILE A 249 -24.77 -48.79 -16.51
CA ILE A 249 -25.00 -48.35 -15.13
C ILE A 249 -26.35 -47.63 -14.98
N ARG A 250 -26.88 -47.09 -16.09
CA ARG A 250 -28.17 -46.37 -16.14
C ARG A 250 -29.39 -47.28 -16.00
N GLU A 251 -29.26 -48.55 -16.39
CA GLU A 251 -30.36 -49.53 -16.41
C GLU A 251 -30.40 -50.45 -15.17
N GLY A 252 -29.35 -50.45 -14.34
CA GLY A 252 -29.28 -51.27 -13.13
C GLY A 252 -30.14 -50.74 -11.99
N SER A 253 -31.07 -51.55 -11.47
CA SER A 253 -31.97 -51.19 -10.35
C SER A 253 -31.30 -51.25 -8.97
N GLN A 254 -30.17 -51.93 -8.84
CA GLN A 254 -29.35 -51.99 -7.62
C GLN A 254 -27.88 -51.89 -7.99
N TRP A 255 -27.22 -50.83 -7.52
CA TRP A 255 -25.79 -50.63 -7.75
C TRP A 255 -24.96 -51.37 -6.71
N THR A 256 -23.96 -52.09 -7.18
CA THR A 256 -22.91 -52.71 -6.35
C THR A 256 -21.95 -51.65 -5.80
N ASP A 257 -21.24 -51.98 -4.71
CA ASP A 257 -20.25 -51.08 -4.11
C ASP A 257 -19.13 -50.65 -5.08
N CYS A 258 -18.81 -51.50 -6.06
CA CYS A 258 -17.86 -51.18 -7.13
C CYS A 258 -18.42 -50.11 -8.08
N GLU A 259 -19.67 -50.25 -8.53
CA GLU A 259 -20.35 -49.28 -9.40
C GLU A 259 -20.52 -47.91 -8.73
N ILE A 260 -20.83 -47.91 -7.42
CA ILE A 260 -20.86 -46.68 -6.61
C ILE A 260 -19.47 -46.01 -6.60
N SER A 261 -18.41 -46.78 -6.40
CA SER A 261 -17.05 -46.25 -6.39
C SER A 261 -16.60 -45.72 -7.76
N ASP A 262 -16.99 -46.38 -8.83
CA ASP A 262 -16.69 -45.95 -10.20
C ASP A 262 -17.44 -44.68 -10.57
N ALA A 263 -18.71 -44.56 -10.16
CA ALA A 263 -19.49 -43.33 -10.31
C ALA A 263 -18.89 -42.16 -9.52
N ILE A 264 -18.43 -42.39 -8.29
CA ILE A 264 -17.71 -41.39 -7.50
C ILE A 264 -16.42 -40.94 -8.22
N ASN A 265 -15.64 -41.90 -8.74
CA ASN A 265 -14.43 -41.59 -9.51
C ASN A 265 -14.74 -40.78 -10.76
N LEU A 266 -15.83 -41.09 -11.46
CA LEU A 266 -16.31 -40.35 -12.64
C LEU A 266 -16.66 -38.90 -12.28
N ILE A 267 -17.37 -38.69 -11.17
CA ILE A 267 -17.68 -37.35 -10.65
C ILE A 267 -16.39 -36.57 -10.38
N TYR A 268 -15.41 -37.16 -9.70
CA TYR A 268 -14.13 -36.50 -9.45
C TYR A 268 -13.36 -36.18 -10.73
N GLN A 269 -13.38 -37.07 -11.73
CA GLN A 269 -12.79 -36.81 -13.04
C GLN A 269 -13.48 -35.63 -13.74
N ASN A 270 -14.81 -35.54 -13.66
CA ASN A 270 -15.58 -34.43 -14.22
C ASN A 270 -15.26 -33.10 -13.49
N ILE A 271 -15.13 -33.11 -12.16
CA ILE A 271 -14.70 -31.92 -11.39
C ILE A 271 -13.29 -31.47 -11.80
N GLN A 272 -12.34 -32.40 -11.93
CA GLN A 272 -10.97 -32.08 -12.37
C GLN A 272 -10.94 -31.53 -13.81
N LYS A 273 -11.79 -32.07 -14.68
CA LYS A 273 -11.94 -31.57 -16.05
C LYS A 273 -12.52 -30.16 -16.06
N LEU A 274 -13.55 -29.90 -15.26
CA LEU A 274 -14.11 -28.56 -15.04
C LEU A 274 -13.04 -27.60 -14.51
N GLU A 275 -12.26 -27.99 -13.49
CA GLU A 275 -11.14 -27.19 -12.97
C GLU A 275 -10.14 -26.82 -14.07
N SER A 276 -9.71 -27.81 -14.85
CA SER A 276 -8.73 -27.59 -15.91
C SER A 276 -9.25 -26.60 -16.96
N TYR A 277 -10.51 -26.77 -17.39
CA TYR A 277 -11.16 -25.89 -18.35
C TYR A 277 -11.38 -24.48 -17.80
N LEU A 278 -11.91 -24.35 -16.58
CA LEU A 278 -12.11 -23.06 -15.92
C LEU A 278 -10.79 -22.33 -15.73
N SER A 279 -9.73 -23.05 -15.35
CA SER A 279 -8.40 -22.45 -15.19
C SER A 279 -7.87 -21.86 -16.50
N PHE A 280 -8.17 -22.51 -17.63
CA PHE A 280 -7.84 -22.04 -18.97
C PHE A 280 -8.72 -20.86 -19.41
N ALA A 281 -10.04 -20.98 -19.26
CA ALA A 281 -10.99 -19.92 -19.61
C ALA A 281 -10.74 -18.64 -18.78
N VAL A 282 -10.52 -18.77 -17.47
CA VAL A 282 -10.22 -17.65 -16.58
C VAL A 282 -8.83 -17.07 -16.84
N ALA A 283 -7.86 -17.84 -17.36
CA ALA A 283 -6.53 -17.32 -17.67
C ALA A 283 -6.58 -16.17 -18.70
N LYS A 284 -7.48 -16.26 -19.69
CA LYS A 284 -7.69 -15.20 -20.71
C LYS A 284 -8.23 -13.90 -20.11
N TYR A 285 -9.13 -14.00 -19.13
CA TYR A 285 -9.82 -12.87 -18.50
C TYR A 285 -9.22 -12.47 -17.14
N LYS A 286 -8.07 -13.05 -16.79
CA LYS A 286 -7.43 -12.86 -15.50
C LYS A 286 -7.00 -11.41 -15.30
N LYS A 287 -7.14 -10.91 -14.07
CA LYS A 287 -6.51 -9.64 -13.70
C LYS A 287 -4.98 -9.74 -13.80
N PRO A 288 -4.29 -8.68 -14.26
CA PRO A 288 -2.83 -8.66 -14.27
C PRO A 288 -2.25 -8.91 -12.87
N ARG A 289 -1.09 -9.56 -12.79
CA ARG A 289 -0.41 -9.75 -11.50
C ARG A 289 0.08 -8.41 -10.99
N LYS A 290 0.24 -8.24 -9.66
CA LYS A 290 0.79 -7.00 -9.07
C LYS A 290 2.16 -6.63 -9.64
N VAL A 291 3.00 -7.63 -9.93
CA VAL A 291 4.31 -7.42 -10.58
C VAL A 291 4.14 -6.85 -11.99
N THR A 292 3.14 -7.34 -12.72
CA THR A 292 2.79 -6.85 -14.05
C THR A 292 2.19 -5.44 -14.01
N GLN A 293 1.41 -5.09 -12.98
CA GLN A 293 0.82 -3.75 -12.85
C GLN A 293 1.86 -2.68 -12.53
N TYR A 294 2.79 -2.97 -11.63
CA TYR A 294 3.83 -2.03 -11.19
C TYR A 294 5.18 -2.28 -11.86
N TRP A 295 5.17 -2.86 -13.07
CA TRP A 295 6.41 -3.25 -13.75
C TRP A 295 7.35 -2.07 -13.94
N ILE A 296 6.84 -0.86 -14.18
CA ILE A 296 7.64 0.37 -14.32
C ILE A 296 8.38 0.70 -13.02
N SER A 297 7.69 0.63 -11.88
CA SER A 297 8.30 0.87 -10.58
C SER A 297 9.34 -0.21 -10.25
N TYR A 298 9.07 -1.46 -10.60
CA TYR A 298 10.02 -2.55 -10.41
C TYR A 298 11.22 -2.45 -11.35
N THR A 299 11.04 -2.07 -12.62
CA THR A 299 12.17 -1.88 -13.55
C THR A 299 12.99 -0.67 -13.16
N CYS A 300 12.35 0.46 -12.81
CA CYS A 300 13.04 1.63 -12.29
C CYS A 300 13.79 1.31 -10.99
N GLY A 301 13.15 0.59 -10.07
CA GLY A 301 13.76 0.13 -8.83
C GLY A 301 14.91 -0.85 -9.07
N ALA A 302 14.78 -1.78 -10.03
CA ALA A 302 15.82 -2.74 -10.38
C ALA A 302 17.01 -2.05 -11.07
N VAL A 303 16.76 -1.10 -11.97
CA VAL A 303 17.81 -0.28 -12.61
C VAL A 303 18.51 0.59 -11.57
N GLY A 304 17.75 1.24 -10.68
CA GLY A 304 18.29 2.02 -9.57
C GLY A 304 19.10 1.17 -8.59
N PHE A 305 18.62 -0.02 -8.25
CA PHE A 305 19.33 -0.98 -7.42
C PHE A 305 20.59 -1.50 -8.12
N ALA A 306 20.54 -1.79 -9.42
CA ALA A 306 21.71 -2.20 -10.19
C ALA A 306 22.75 -1.08 -10.27
N ALA A 307 22.33 0.16 -10.53
CA ALA A 307 23.22 1.33 -10.54
C ALA A 307 23.83 1.58 -9.15
N CYS A 308 23.03 1.50 -8.09
CA CYS A 308 23.48 1.62 -6.70
C CYS A 308 24.43 0.48 -6.32
N SER A 309 24.12 -0.76 -6.68
CA SER A 309 24.99 -1.92 -6.45
C SER A 309 26.29 -1.79 -7.21
N MET A 310 26.26 -1.33 -8.47
CA MET A 310 27.48 -1.08 -9.25
C MET A 310 28.32 0.04 -8.65
N TRP A 311 27.68 1.12 -8.20
CA TRP A 311 28.33 2.21 -7.49
C TRP A 311 28.97 1.71 -6.18
N LEU A 312 28.22 0.95 -5.37
CA LEU A 312 28.69 0.36 -4.12
C LEU A 312 29.86 -0.59 -4.33
N VAL A 313 29.78 -1.52 -5.30
CA VAL A 313 30.88 -2.45 -5.60
C VAL A 313 32.11 -1.68 -6.06
N ARG A 314 31.95 -0.66 -6.91
CA ARG A 314 33.06 0.16 -7.40
C ARG A 314 33.76 0.96 -6.29
N HIS A 315 33.03 1.41 -5.27
CA HIS A 315 33.57 2.13 -4.11
C HIS A 315 33.85 1.24 -2.88
N SER A 316 33.67 -0.08 -3.02
CA SER A 316 33.91 -1.07 -1.97
C SER A 316 35.28 -1.72 -2.10
N SER A 317 35.79 -2.24 -0.99
CA SER A 317 37.09 -2.92 -0.87
C SER A 317 37.25 -4.11 -1.82
N LEU A 318 36.14 -4.72 -2.24
CA LEU A 318 36.11 -5.82 -3.22
C LEU A 318 36.69 -5.43 -4.60
N MET A 319 36.61 -4.16 -4.98
CA MET A 319 37.16 -3.64 -6.24
C MET A 319 38.42 -2.80 -6.03
N GLY A 320 38.99 -2.83 -4.82
CA GLY A 320 40.25 -2.16 -4.47
C GLY A 320 40.13 -0.71 -3.97
N SER A 321 38.92 -0.16 -3.82
CA SER A 321 38.71 1.17 -3.23
C SER A 321 38.37 1.08 -1.73
N SER A 322 39.04 1.87 -0.90
CA SER A 322 38.75 2.00 0.54
C SER A 322 37.79 3.16 0.86
N ASP A 323 37.13 3.74 -0.13
CA ASP A 323 36.31 4.95 0.02
C ASP A 323 35.17 4.76 1.02
N ILE A 324 34.41 3.66 0.93
CA ILE A 324 33.27 3.42 1.84
C ILE A 324 33.75 3.26 3.28
N SER A 325 34.85 2.54 3.51
CA SER A 325 35.41 2.40 4.86
C SER A 325 35.93 3.73 5.41
N ASN A 326 36.50 4.58 4.55
CA ASN A 326 36.95 5.92 4.94
C ASN A 326 35.76 6.82 5.26
N TRP A 327 34.71 6.82 4.44
CA TRP A 327 33.48 7.59 4.71
C TRP A 327 32.77 7.14 5.98
N ILE A 328 32.72 5.83 6.28
CA ILE A 328 32.13 5.33 7.53
C ILE A 328 32.96 5.79 8.73
N ARG A 329 34.29 5.71 8.63
CA ARG A 329 35.19 6.18 9.68
C ARG A 329 35.04 7.70 9.88
N GLU A 330 35.04 8.46 8.80
CA GLU A 330 34.90 9.90 8.81
C GLU A 330 33.51 10.36 9.27
N ALA A 331 32.44 9.63 8.95
CA ALA A 331 31.09 9.88 9.48
C ALA A 331 31.00 9.58 10.98
N LYS A 332 31.65 8.51 11.45
CA LYS A 332 31.75 8.20 12.88
C LYS A 332 32.53 9.27 13.62
N ASP A 333 33.71 9.64 13.09
CA ASP A 333 34.57 10.65 13.68
C ASP A 333 33.86 12.01 13.67
N SER A 334 33.17 12.37 12.58
CA SER A 334 32.37 13.60 12.49
C SER A 334 31.16 13.60 13.42
N THR A 335 30.50 12.46 13.64
CA THR A 335 29.38 12.36 14.59
C THR A 335 29.87 12.48 16.03
N ALA A 336 31.02 11.84 16.34
CA ALA A 336 31.65 11.94 17.65
C ALA A 336 32.13 13.37 17.92
N SER A 337 32.79 14.01 16.94
CA SER A 337 33.20 15.42 17.04
C SER A 337 32.00 16.35 17.11
N PHE A 338 30.93 16.14 16.34
CA PHE A 338 29.71 16.95 16.46
C PHE A 338 29.09 16.82 17.86
N PHE A 339 29.03 15.61 18.41
CA PHE A 339 28.50 15.40 19.76
C PHE A 339 29.39 16.04 20.83
N SER A 340 30.70 15.87 20.72
CA SER A 340 31.69 16.54 21.58
C SER A 340 31.54 18.07 21.49
N ASP A 341 31.60 18.62 20.29
CA ASP A 341 31.75 20.06 20.05
C ASP A 341 30.43 20.83 20.21
N HIS A 342 29.28 20.19 19.93
CA HIS A 342 27.97 20.86 19.95
C HIS A 342 27.08 20.46 21.13
N VAL A 343 27.35 19.33 21.80
CA VAL A 343 26.54 18.89 22.96
C VAL A 343 27.38 18.88 24.24
N GLU A 344 28.54 18.23 24.23
CA GLU A 344 29.36 18.07 25.44
C GLU A 344 30.08 19.37 25.84
N GLN A 345 30.84 19.97 24.93
CA GLN A 345 31.60 21.20 25.18
C GLN A 345 30.70 22.39 25.54
N PRO A 346 29.57 22.66 24.87
CA PRO A 346 28.71 23.77 25.25
C PRO A 346 28.03 23.53 26.59
N LEU A 347 27.64 22.29 26.93
CA LEU A 347 27.06 21.99 28.25
C LEU A 347 28.09 22.12 29.38
N LEU A 348 29.33 21.68 29.16
CA LEU A 348 30.43 21.86 30.11
C LEU A 348 30.82 23.34 30.25
N SER A 349 30.94 24.07 29.14
CA SER A 349 31.23 25.51 29.15
C SER A 349 30.12 26.30 29.81
N ILE A 350 28.84 26.02 29.53
CA ILE A 350 27.70 26.67 30.21
C ILE A 350 27.68 26.31 31.69
N ARG A 351 27.98 25.05 32.06
CA ARG A 351 28.07 24.65 33.47
C ARG A 351 29.17 25.43 34.18
N ASP A 352 30.37 25.46 33.61
CA ASP A 352 31.56 26.05 34.21
C ASP A 352 31.47 27.59 34.19
N GLU A 353 30.95 28.19 33.13
CA GLU A 353 30.66 29.62 33.05
C GLU A 353 29.51 30.00 33.99
N LEU A 354 28.44 29.21 34.14
CA LEU A 354 27.41 29.48 35.16
C LEU A 354 28.00 29.36 36.57
N PHE A 355 28.82 28.33 36.84
CA PHE A 355 29.49 28.16 38.14
C PHE A 355 30.45 29.31 38.45
N GLU A 356 31.27 29.72 37.47
CA GLU A 356 32.17 30.88 37.54
C GLU A 356 31.38 32.18 37.67
N THR A 357 30.30 32.37 36.91
CA THR A 357 29.48 33.60 36.99
C THR A 357 28.75 33.69 38.33
N PHE A 358 28.30 32.57 38.92
CA PHE A 358 27.76 32.58 40.29
C PHE A 358 28.84 32.88 41.34
N ARG A 359 30.10 32.52 41.08
CA ARG A 359 31.24 32.82 41.96
C ARG A 359 31.78 34.25 41.79
N LYS A 360 31.82 34.76 40.54
CA LYS A 360 32.29 36.09 40.12
C LYS A 360 31.21 37.16 40.07
N ARG A 361 29.92 36.84 40.29
CA ARG A 361 28.88 37.86 40.49
C ARG A 361 29.15 38.74 41.73
N HIS A 362 30.06 38.32 42.62
CA HIS A 362 30.62 39.18 43.66
C HIS A 362 31.72 40.14 43.15
N GLU A 363 32.32 39.87 42.00
CA GLU A 363 33.47 40.57 41.40
C GLU A 363 33.04 41.51 40.24
N SER A 364 32.01 41.20 39.44
CA SER A 364 31.46 42.17 38.46
C SER A 364 30.74 43.37 39.10
N ALA A 365 30.29 43.23 40.36
CA ALA A 365 29.86 44.38 41.15
C ALA A 365 31.03 45.32 41.45
N MET A 366 32.24 44.78 41.58
CA MET A 366 33.49 45.51 41.82
C MET A 366 33.94 46.27 40.56
N GLU A 367 33.80 45.71 39.36
CA GLU A 367 34.14 46.43 38.10
C GLU A 367 33.24 47.64 37.83
N GLN A 368 31.92 47.54 38.10
CA GLN A 368 31.02 48.70 38.01
C GLN A 368 31.30 49.73 39.13
N GLU A 369 31.66 49.27 40.32
CA GLU A 369 32.05 50.13 41.45
C GLU A 369 33.38 50.85 41.16
N GLU A 370 34.36 50.19 40.54
CA GLU A 370 35.64 50.77 40.12
C GLU A 370 35.46 51.85 39.05
N VAL A 371 34.60 51.62 38.04
CA VAL A 371 34.24 52.64 37.04
C VAL A 371 33.56 53.84 37.71
N GLN A 372 32.67 53.60 38.68
CA GLN A 372 32.04 54.68 39.46
C GLN A 372 33.04 55.45 40.31
N LEU A 373 34.01 54.77 40.92
CA LEU A 373 35.09 55.39 41.70
C LEU A 373 36.01 56.23 40.82
N THR A 374 36.36 55.75 39.63
CA THR A 374 37.18 56.48 38.65
C THR A 374 36.43 57.71 38.11
N ALA A 375 35.13 57.58 37.79
CA ALA A 375 34.28 58.70 37.39
C ALA A 375 34.19 59.78 38.50
N LYS A 376 34.01 59.35 39.75
CA LYS A 376 33.96 60.25 40.91
C LYS A 376 35.31 60.93 41.17
N SER A 377 36.42 60.22 40.96
CA SER A 377 37.77 60.81 41.05
C SER A 377 38.01 61.85 39.97
N LEU A 378 37.61 61.56 38.73
CA LEU A 378 37.72 62.50 37.62
C LEU A 378 36.88 63.76 37.87
N ARG A 379 35.65 63.62 38.36
CA ARG A 379 34.79 64.76 38.72
C ARG A 379 35.44 65.67 39.76
N ARG A 380 36.05 65.09 40.81
CA ARG A 380 36.81 65.86 41.81
C ARG A 380 38.01 66.58 41.20
N MET A 381 38.72 65.94 40.27
CA MET A 381 39.88 66.54 39.61
C MET A 381 39.48 67.70 38.67
N LEU A 382 38.40 67.52 37.91
CA LEU A 382 37.82 68.56 37.06
C LEU A 382 37.38 69.76 37.90
N GLN A 383 36.73 69.52 39.04
CA GLN A 383 36.29 70.57 39.96
C GLN A 383 37.45 71.36 40.55
N ALA A 384 38.47 70.65 41.06
CA ALA A 384 39.66 71.29 41.59
C ALA A 384 40.40 72.13 40.53
N PHE A 385 40.44 71.67 39.28
CA PHE A 385 41.08 72.39 38.19
C PHE A 385 40.27 73.62 37.74
N SER A 386 38.95 73.51 37.65
CA SER A 386 38.08 74.66 37.30
C SER A 386 38.09 75.75 38.37
N GLU A 387 38.05 75.38 39.65
CA GLU A 387 38.09 76.33 40.77
C GLU A 387 39.41 77.10 40.83
N GLN A 388 40.52 76.45 40.47
CA GLN A 388 41.85 77.06 40.45
C GLN A 388 42.08 77.97 39.23
N THR A 389 41.35 77.76 38.13
CA THR A 389 41.53 78.48 36.86
C THR A 389 40.65 79.74 36.77
N GLU A 390 39.41 79.70 37.27
CA GLU A 390 38.45 80.82 37.19
C GLU A 390 38.47 81.71 38.45
N GLY A 391 39.08 81.27 39.56
CA GLY A 391 39.19 82.05 40.80
C GLY A 391 37.88 82.24 41.58
N GLN A 392 36.81 81.52 41.21
CA GLN A 392 35.51 81.54 41.89
C GLN A 392 34.96 80.11 42.07
N LYS A 393 34.25 79.86 43.18
CA LYS A 393 33.61 78.56 43.46
C LYS A 393 32.40 78.37 42.53
N LEU A 394 32.47 77.37 41.65
CA LEU A 394 31.35 76.95 40.81
C LEU A 394 30.31 76.15 41.64
N PRO A 395 29.01 76.17 41.29
CA PRO A 395 27.95 75.44 42.00
C PRO A 395 28.12 73.92 41.91
N GLU A 396 27.71 73.17 42.95
CA GLU A 396 27.84 71.69 43.04
C GLU A 396 27.12 70.88 41.93
N ASP A 397 26.22 71.51 41.17
CA ASP A 397 25.42 70.92 40.08
C ASP A 397 25.90 71.29 38.66
N ALA A 398 27.15 71.73 38.48
CA ALA A 398 27.71 71.94 37.14
C ALA A 398 27.81 70.62 36.34
N SER A 399 27.44 70.66 35.05
CA SER A 399 27.52 69.49 34.17
C SER A 399 28.98 69.12 33.88
N ASP A 400 29.33 67.84 34.02
CA ASP A 400 30.69 67.31 33.79
C ASP A 400 31.23 67.68 32.38
N GLN A 401 30.34 67.89 31.40
CA GLN A 401 30.69 68.35 30.05
C GLN A 401 31.20 69.81 30.02
N GLN A 402 30.57 70.70 30.77
CA GLN A 402 30.95 72.13 30.81
C GLN A 402 32.31 72.31 31.49
N MET A 403 32.57 71.54 32.55
CA MET A 403 33.86 71.57 33.25
C MET A 403 34.98 71.01 32.36
N LEU A 404 34.69 70.00 31.54
CA LEU A 404 35.64 69.43 30.60
C LEU A 404 35.96 70.39 29.44
N GLU A 405 34.98 71.14 28.92
CA GLU A 405 35.19 72.17 27.89
C GLU A 405 36.16 73.28 28.35
N ILE A 406 36.04 73.72 29.61
CA ILE A 406 36.97 74.70 30.21
C ILE A 406 38.41 74.16 30.24
N VAL A 407 38.58 72.88 30.62
CA VAL A 407 39.89 72.22 30.62
C VAL A 407 40.45 72.11 29.19
N MET A 408 39.61 71.76 28.21
CA MET A 408 40.00 71.62 26.80
C MET A 408 40.40 72.95 26.15
N ALA A 409 39.63 74.02 26.40
CA ALA A 409 39.94 75.36 25.87
C ALA A 409 41.27 75.89 26.42
N ARG A 410 41.59 75.57 27.68
CA ARG A 410 42.85 75.98 28.30
C ARG A 410 44.03 75.12 27.86
N TYR A 411 43.82 73.81 27.74
CA TYR A 411 44.79 72.88 27.18
C TYR A 411 45.24 73.32 25.78
N GLU A 412 44.30 73.66 24.90
CA GLU A 412 44.58 74.11 23.53
C GLU A 412 45.41 75.41 23.50
N LYS A 413 45.08 76.35 24.39
CA LYS A 413 45.81 77.62 24.53
C LYS A 413 47.23 77.44 25.06
N GLU A 414 47.44 76.52 26.00
CA GLU A 414 48.75 76.27 26.62
C GLU A 414 49.66 75.35 25.80
N LEU A 415 49.08 74.53 24.92
CA LEU A 415 49.83 73.68 23.99
C LEU A 415 50.68 74.49 22.99
N MET A 416 50.31 75.75 22.74
CA MET A 416 51.03 76.65 21.82
C MET A 416 52.48 76.94 22.26
N HIS A 417 52.80 76.75 23.56
CA HIS A 417 54.16 76.86 24.09
C HIS A 417 54.50 75.68 25.02
N PRO A 418 54.79 74.51 24.44
CA PRO A 418 54.76 73.24 25.17
C PRO A 418 55.85 73.12 26.23
N VAL A 419 57.08 73.56 25.94
CA VAL A 419 58.22 73.39 26.86
C VAL A 419 58.15 74.35 28.06
N LYS A 420 57.60 75.55 27.87
CA LYS A 420 57.50 76.56 28.94
C LYS A 420 56.35 76.25 29.90
N ASN A 421 55.21 75.78 29.38
CA ASN A 421 54.00 75.54 30.16
C ASN A 421 53.97 74.18 30.87
N LEU A 422 54.77 73.21 30.39
CA LEU A 422 54.99 71.96 31.13
C LEU A 422 55.72 72.18 32.46
N LEU A 423 56.66 73.13 32.48
CA LEU A 423 57.45 73.48 33.66
C LEU A 423 56.68 74.33 34.68
N SER A 424 55.63 75.05 34.25
CA SER A 424 54.74 75.80 35.15
C SER A 424 53.64 74.94 35.79
N GLY A 425 53.54 73.66 35.42
CA GLY A 425 52.72 72.65 36.12
C GLY A 425 51.23 72.61 35.76
N GLU A 426 50.67 73.65 35.12
CA GLU A 426 49.25 73.72 34.76
C GLU A 426 48.90 72.81 33.55
N LEU A 427 49.74 72.80 32.51
CA LEU A 427 49.60 71.90 31.35
C LEU A 427 49.71 70.42 31.73
N ALA A 428 50.58 70.09 32.70
CA ALA A 428 50.75 68.73 33.19
C ALA A 428 49.49 68.21 33.92
N ARG A 429 48.75 69.09 34.61
CA ARG A 429 47.48 68.74 35.28
C ARG A 429 46.34 68.54 34.27
N ALA A 430 46.24 69.40 33.26
CA ALA A 430 45.27 69.23 32.18
C ALA A 430 45.48 67.92 31.40
N LEU A 431 46.76 67.57 31.13
CA LEU A 431 47.12 66.27 30.55
C LEU A 431 46.74 65.10 31.45
N LEU A 432 46.96 65.19 32.77
CA LEU A 432 46.59 64.13 33.70
C LEU A 432 45.07 63.89 33.73
N ILE A 433 44.27 64.97 33.70
CA ILE A 433 42.80 64.90 33.60
C ILE A 433 42.39 64.21 32.31
N GLN A 434 43.02 64.54 31.17
CA GLN A 434 42.71 63.93 29.88
C GLN A 434 43.06 62.43 29.85
N VAL A 435 44.17 62.03 30.48
CA VAL A 435 44.53 60.61 30.64
C VAL A 435 43.51 59.87 31.52
N GLN A 436 43.01 60.49 32.59
CA GLN A 436 41.98 59.87 33.42
C GLN A 436 40.61 59.79 32.72
N LYS A 437 40.25 60.81 31.93
CA LYS A 437 39.05 60.78 31.09
C LYS A 437 39.14 59.69 30.03
N LEU A 438 40.29 59.58 29.36
CA LEU A 438 40.55 58.52 28.39
C LEU A 438 40.47 57.13 29.04
N LYS A 439 41.01 56.96 30.24
CA LYS A 439 40.91 55.70 30.99
C LYS A 439 39.46 55.33 31.28
N LEU A 440 38.65 56.28 31.77
CA LEU A 440 37.23 56.06 32.05
C LEU A 440 36.44 55.72 30.76
N ASP A 441 36.74 56.39 29.66
CA ASP A 441 36.09 56.14 28.37
C ASP A 441 36.47 54.74 27.83
N ILE A 442 37.72 54.30 28.03
CA ILE A 442 38.17 52.93 27.70
C ILE A 442 37.48 51.90 28.60
N GLU A 443 37.42 52.11 29.91
CA GLU A 443 36.76 51.19 30.85
C GLU A 443 35.25 51.07 30.54
N THR A 444 34.58 52.18 30.24
CA THR A 444 33.16 52.19 29.86
C THR A 444 32.93 51.49 28.53
N ALA A 445 33.76 51.79 27.52
CA ALA A 445 33.68 51.11 26.21
C ALA A 445 33.97 49.60 26.34
N MET A 446 34.85 49.19 27.26
CA MET A 446 35.17 47.79 27.53
C MET A 446 33.98 47.03 28.12
N LEU A 447 33.20 47.66 29.01
CA LEU A 447 31.97 47.09 29.55
C LEU A 447 30.90 46.89 28.45
N GLU A 448 30.74 47.86 27.56
CA GLU A 448 29.82 47.76 26.42
C GLU A 448 30.27 46.66 25.42
N LEU A 449 31.57 46.57 25.15
CA LEU A 449 32.14 45.54 24.28
C LEU A 449 31.93 44.14 24.86
N ASN A 450 32.12 43.97 26.17
CA ASN A 450 31.86 42.70 26.86
C ASN A 450 30.39 42.29 26.74
N GLN A 451 29.46 43.23 26.83
CA GLN A 451 28.03 42.95 26.68
C GLN A 451 27.67 42.53 25.24
N ILE A 452 28.30 43.15 24.23
CA ILE A 452 28.10 42.81 22.81
C ILE A 452 28.73 41.45 22.48
N LEU A 453 29.95 41.17 22.96
CA LEU A 453 30.63 39.89 22.77
C LEU A 453 29.80 38.73 23.33
N ARG A 454 29.26 38.90 24.54
CA ARG A 454 28.41 37.88 25.17
C ARG A 454 27.10 37.64 24.41
N ALA A 455 26.48 38.71 23.89
CA ALA A 455 25.28 38.58 23.07
C ALA A 455 25.56 37.82 21.77
N ASN A 456 26.72 38.04 21.15
CA ASN A 456 27.13 37.32 19.95
C ASN A 456 27.44 35.85 20.25
N GLU A 457 28.15 35.56 21.34
CA GLU A 457 28.47 34.19 21.75
C GLU A 457 27.21 33.35 21.98
N ILE A 458 26.22 33.90 22.69
CA ILE A 458 24.93 33.23 22.91
C ILE A 458 24.21 32.97 21.58
N ASN A 459 24.25 33.92 20.63
CA ASN A 459 23.61 33.75 19.33
C ASN A 459 24.27 32.63 18.50
N PHE A 460 25.61 32.54 18.52
CA PHE A 460 26.34 31.44 17.86
C PHE A 460 26.09 30.09 18.52
N ALA A 461 26.01 30.02 19.85
CA ALA A 461 25.67 28.80 20.58
C ALA A 461 24.26 28.30 20.22
N ILE A 462 23.27 29.21 20.11
CA ILE A 462 21.91 28.86 19.69
C ILE A 462 21.88 28.39 18.23
N LEU A 463 22.60 29.07 17.33
CA LEU A 463 22.67 28.71 15.92
C LEU A 463 23.30 27.32 15.69
N ALA A 464 24.33 26.98 16.50
CA ALA A 464 24.98 25.67 16.49
C ALA A 464 24.06 24.54 17.01
N ALA A 465 23.12 24.84 17.93
CA ALA A 465 22.22 23.85 18.52
C ALA A 465 20.97 23.53 17.65
N LEU A 466 20.61 24.39 16.70
CA LEU A 466 19.41 24.24 15.86
C LEU A 466 19.37 22.91 15.06
N PRO A 467 20.45 22.46 14.39
CA PRO A 467 20.43 21.20 13.67
C PRO A 467 20.11 20.00 14.58
N ALA A 468 20.69 19.95 15.78
CA ALA A 468 20.45 18.89 16.75
C ALA A 468 18.97 18.86 17.20
N PHE A 469 18.35 20.04 17.36
CA PHE A 469 16.92 20.17 17.66
C PHE A 469 16.04 19.57 16.55
N PHE A 470 16.31 19.87 15.27
CA PHE A 470 15.57 19.28 14.15
C PHE A 470 15.72 17.75 14.07
N PHE A 471 16.93 17.22 14.27
CA PHE A 471 17.14 15.78 14.32
C PHE A 471 16.34 15.11 15.44
N SER A 472 16.28 15.73 16.62
CA SER A 472 15.47 15.22 17.74
C SER A 472 13.97 15.19 17.43
N LEU A 473 13.44 16.19 16.70
CA LEU A 473 12.04 16.23 16.27
C LEU A 473 11.71 15.15 15.25
N ILE A 474 12.61 14.90 14.29
CA ILE A 474 12.44 13.81 13.31
C ILE A 474 12.44 12.45 14.02
N LEU A 475 13.36 12.24 14.96
CA LEU A 475 13.40 11.01 15.76
C LEU A 475 12.11 10.81 16.57
N LEU A 476 11.59 11.88 17.18
CA LEU A 476 10.31 11.87 17.90
C LEU A 476 9.14 11.54 16.96
N MET A 477 9.13 12.07 15.73
CA MET A 477 8.10 11.75 14.73
C MET A 477 8.14 10.27 14.33
N ILE A 478 9.33 9.70 14.12
CA ILE A 478 9.49 8.28 13.79
C ILE A 478 9.01 7.40 14.95
N MET A 479 9.40 7.73 16.19
CA MET A 479 8.96 7.01 17.39
C MET A 479 7.44 7.05 17.55
N ARG A 480 6.82 8.22 17.35
CA ARG A 480 5.35 8.37 17.37
C ARG A 480 4.66 7.57 16.27
N ALA A 481 5.25 7.47 15.08
CA ALA A 481 4.70 6.67 13.99
C ALA A 481 4.73 5.17 14.33
N TRP A 482 5.78 4.71 15.01
CA TRP A 482 5.91 3.33 15.48
C TRP A 482 4.88 2.99 16.57
N LEU A 483 4.70 3.87 17.56
CA LEU A 483 3.66 3.73 18.61
C LEU A 483 2.23 3.74 18.05
N LYS A 484 1.97 4.46 16.95
CA LYS A 484 0.65 4.46 16.29
C LYS A 484 0.33 3.15 15.57
N GLN A 485 1.25 2.21 15.44
CA GLN A 485 1.02 0.93 14.74
C GLN A 485 -0.13 0.12 15.38
N ASP A 486 -0.36 0.23 16.69
CA ASP A 486 -1.46 -0.47 17.39
C ASP A 486 -2.85 0.02 16.95
N THR A 487 -2.99 1.31 16.62
CA THR A 487 -4.25 1.86 16.05
C THR A 487 -4.57 1.30 14.67
N ARG A 488 -3.58 0.75 13.96
CA ARG A 488 -3.77 0.10 12.65
C ARG A 488 -4.48 -1.24 12.79
N ALA A 489 -4.30 -1.94 13.92
CA ALA A 489 -5.00 -3.18 14.20
C ALA A 489 -6.50 -2.94 14.48
N GLU A 490 -6.83 -1.88 15.23
CA GLU A 490 -8.23 -1.44 15.41
C GLU A 490 -8.90 -1.06 14.09
N GLY A 491 -8.17 -0.37 13.21
CA GLY A 491 -8.64 -0.01 11.87
C GLY A 491 -8.96 -1.24 11.01
N ARG A 492 -8.13 -2.29 11.06
CA ARG A 492 -8.37 -3.56 10.35
C ARG A 492 -9.65 -4.27 10.85
N GLY A 493 -9.88 -4.27 12.15
CA GLY A 493 -11.10 -4.85 12.73
C GLY A 493 -12.39 -4.11 12.29
N ARG A 494 -12.33 -2.78 12.16
CA ARG A 494 -13.45 -1.99 11.63
C ARG A 494 -13.74 -2.30 10.16
N ILE A 495 -12.71 -2.40 9.32
CA ILE A 495 -12.86 -2.74 7.90
C ILE A 495 -13.45 -4.16 7.75
N ALA A 496 -12.98 -5.13 8.54
CA ALA A 496 -13.51 -6.50 8.50
C ALA A 496 -14.98 -6.59 8.97
N ARG A 497 -15.40 -5.77 9.94
CA ARG A 497 -16.83 -5.65 10.31
C ARG A 497 -17.64 -5.06 9.16
N LEU A 498 -17.17 -3.97 8.56
CA LEU A 498 -17.85 -3.35 7.43
C LEU A 498 -18.02 -4.33 6.26
N GLN A 499 -16.97 -5.10 5.93
CA GLN A 499 -17.02 -6.12 4.88
C GLN A 499 -18.08 -7.19 5.15
N ARG A 500 -18.15 -7.73 6.38
CA ARG A 500 -19.17 -8.72 6.75
C ARG A 500 -20.60 -8.17 6.62
N ARG A 501 -20.82 -6.90 7.00
CA ARG A 501 -22.11 -6.23 6.83
C ARG A 501 -22.47 -6.04 5.37
N LEU A 502 -21.51 -5.66 4.52
CA LEU A 502 -21.73 -5.55 3.08
C LEU A 502 -22.11 -6.90 2.46
N ILE A 503 -21.52 -8.01 2.93
CA ILE A 503 -21.93 -9.36 2.50
C ILE A 503 -23.38 -9.65 2.91
N LEU A 504 -23.81 -9.26 4.13
CA LEU A 504 -25.20 -9.43 4.56
C LEU A 504 -26.19 -8.64 3.70
N VAL A 505 -25.84 -7.39 3.34
CA VAL A 505 -26.64 -6.57 2.43
C VAL A 505 -26.69 -7.19 1.03
N GLU A 506 -25.59 -7.76 0.55
CA GLU A 506 -25.56 -8.49 -0.71
C GLU A 506 -26.48 -9.71 -0.67
N ILE A 507 -26.48 -10.49 0.43
CA ILE A 507 -27.42 -11.61 0.63
C ILE A 507 -28.87 -11.14 0.54
N GLU A 508 -29.22 -10.04 1.24
CA GLU A 508 -30.56 -9.46 1.21
C GLU A 508 -30.99 -9.07 -0.21
N LYS A 509 -30.10 -8.41 -0.95
CA LYS A 509 -30.33 -8.04 -2.36
C LYS A 509 -30.53 -9.27 -3.25
N ARG A 510 -29.74 -10.34 -3.07
CA ARG A 510 -29.87 -11.58 -3.84
C ARG A 510 -31.17 -12.31 -3.56
N ILE A 511 -31.64 -12.31 -2.30
CA ILE A 511 -32.95 -12.86 -1.92
C ILE A 511 -34.06 -12.13 -2.67
N MET A 512 -34.02 -10.79 -2.71
CA MET A 512 -35.00 -9.97 -3.43
C MET A 512 -34.96 -10.24 -4.94
N GLN A 513 -33.77 -10.30 -5.53
CA GLN A 513 -33.59 -10.56 -6.96
C GLN A 513 -34.10 -11.97 -7.33
N TYR A 514 -33.78 -12.99 -6.55
CA TYR A 514 -34.28 -14.34 -6.73
C TYR A 514 -35.81 -14.38 -6.78
N GLN A 515 -36.47 -13.76 -5.80
CA GLN A 515 -37.94 -13.70 -5.76
C GLN A 515 -38.51 -13.02 -7.00
N ASN A 516 -37.94 -11.87 -7.40
CA ASN A 516 -38.42 -11.12 -8.56
C ASN A 516 -38.31 -11.92 -9.87
N TYR A 517 -37.19 -12.61 -10.11
CA TYR A 517 -37.04 -13.45 -11.30
C TYR A 517 -37.95 -14.68 -11.26
N PHE A 518 -38.15 -15.26 -10.06
CA PHE A 518 -39.07 -16.38 -9.86
C PHE A 518 -40.51 -15.97 -10.17
N ASP A 519 -40.96 -14.82 -9.69
CA ASP A 519 -42.30 -14.28 -9.94
C ASP A 519 -42.54 -13.91 -11.42
N GLN A 520 -41.47 -13.54 -12.15
CA GLN A 520 -41.50 -13.26 -13.59
C GLN A 520 -41.44 -14.50 -14.48
N GLY A 521 -41.21 -15.70 -13.92
CA GLY A 521 -41.05 -16.94 -14.69
C GLY A 521 -39.68 -17.09 -15.38
N LEU A 522 -38.68 -16.28 -15.01
CA LEU A 522 -37.32 -16.35 -15.56
C LEU A 522 -36.48 -17.33 -14.76
N GLU A 523 -36.73 -18.63 -14.94
CA GLU A 523 -36.15 -19.70 -14.11
C GLU A 523 -34.61 -19.71 -14.12
N ASN A 524 -33.97 -19.60 -15.29
CA ASN A 524 -32.49 -19.64 -15.39
C ASN A 524 -31.82 -18.51 -14.60
N ASP A 525 -32.39 -17.30 -14.64
CA ASP A 525 -31.87 -16.14 -13.91
C ASP A 525 -32.16 -16.25 -12.41
N ALA A 526 -33.32 -16.79 -12.03
CA ALA A 526 -33.63 -17.11 -10.64
C ALA A 526 -32.60 -18.11 -10.07
N TRP A 527 -32.30 -19.19 -10.79
CA TRP A 527 -31.28 -20.17 -10.38
C TRP A 527 -29.89 -19.54 -10.24
N CYS A 528 -29.48 -18.64 -11.16
CA CYS A 528 -28.23 -17.89 -10.99
C CYS A 528 -28.26 -17.07 -9.70
N MET A 529 -29.33 -16.31 -9.43
CA MET A 529 -29.41 -15.47 -8.23
C MET A 529 -29.40 -16.27 -6.93
N TYR A 530 -30.06 -17.44 -6.90
CA TYR A 530 -30.01 -18.33 -5.75
C TYR A 530 -28.61 -18.91 -5.52
N GLY A 531 -27.90 -19.32 -6.58
CA GLY A 531 -26.51 -19.78 -6.46
C GLY A 531 -25.56 -18.70 -5.96
N LEU A 532 -25.78 -17.45 -6.37
CA LEU A 532 -25.03 -16.30 -5.86
C LEU A 532 -25.35 -15.99 -4.40
N MET A 533 -26.61 -16.19 -3.98
CA MET A 533 -26.99 -16.11 -2.58
C MET A 533 -26.21 -17.17 -1.76
N LEU A 534 -26.16 -18.42 -2.22
CA LEU A 534 -25.38 -19.50 -1.56
C LEU A 534 -23.89 -19.16 -1.47
N TYR A 535 -23.30 -18.62 -2.54
CA TYR A 535 -21.92 -18.13 -2.52
C TYR A 535 -21.70 -17.00 -1.50
N SER A 536 -22.65 -16.05 -1.42
CA SER A 536 -22.57 -14.93 -0.48
C SER A 536 -22.70 -15.41 0.97
N LEU A 537 -23.53 -16.43 1.21
CA LEU A 537 -23.65 -17.11 2.50
C LEU A 537 -22.36 -17.86 2.88
N ASP A 538 -21.70 -18.54 1.94
CA ASP A 538 -20.38 -19.17 2.18
C ASP A 538 -19.31 -18.12 2.53
N CYS A 539 -19.31 -16.98 1.84
CA CYS A 539 -18.42 -15.86 2.16
C CYS A 539 -18.68 -15.33 3.58
N LEU A 540 -19.94 -15.17 3.97
CA LEU A 540 -20.32 -14.74 5.32
C LEU A 540 -19.89 -15.77 6.37
N TYR A 541 -20.11 -17.05 6.09
CA TYR A 541 -19.71 -18.16 6.95
C TYR A 541 -18.20 -18.13 7.23
N LEU A 542 -17.37 -18.06 6.19
CA LEU A 542 -15.92 -17.98 6.29
C LEU A 542 -15.43 -16.71 6.98
N ALA A 543 -16.04 -15.56 6.68
CA ALA A 543 -15.63 -14.27 7.24
C ALA A 543 -16.00 -14.13 8.72
N SER A 544 -17.09 -14.75 9.16
CA SER A 544 -17.58 -14.65 10.54
C SER A 544 -17.01 -15.71 11.48
N GLU A 545 -16.66 -16.89 10.98
CA GLU A 545 -16.29 -18.05 11.79
C GLU A 545 -15.24 -17.76 12.88
N ARG A 546 -14.08 -17.20 12.50
CA ARG A 546 -12.99 -16.97 13.47
C ARG A 546 -13.40 -16.03 14.61
N HIS A 547 -14.19 -15.01 14.29
CA HIS A 547 -14.62 -14.00 15.26
C HIS A 547 -15.77 -14.52 16.12
N ALA A 548 -16.78 -15.13 15.50
CA ALA A 548 -17.93 -15.69 16.19
C ALA A 548 -17.54 -16.86 17.12
N ARG A 549 -16.48 -17.62 16.77
CA ARG A 549 -15.91 -18.63 17.68
C ARG A 549 -15.19 -18.00 18.87
N ALA A 550 -14.57 -16.84 18.70
CA ALA A 550 -13.92 -16.12 19.79
C ALA A 550 -14.93 -15.49 20.76
N THR A 551 -16.10 -15.07 20.27
CA THR A 551 -17.19 -14.50 21.08
C THR A 551 -18.15 -15.54 21.65
N GLY A 552 -18.12 -16.79 21.16
CA GLY A 552 -19.05 -17.86 21.56
C GLY A 552 -20.39 -17.83 20.81
N GLU A 553 -20.57 -16.90 19.87
CA GLU A 553 -21.81 -16.73 19.08
C GLU A 553 -21.96 -17.73 17.93
N TRP A 554 -20.88 -18.46 17.60
CA TRP A 554 -20.81 -19.30 16.39
C TRP A 554 -21.95 -20.31 16.20
N PRO A 555 -22.42 -21.06 17.22
CA PRO A 555 -23.48 -22.06 17.02
C PRO A 555 -24.78 -21.44 16.49
N TRP A 556 -25.17 -20.29 17.04
CA TRP A 556 -26.39 -19.56 16.66
C TRP A 556 -26.25 -18.91 15.30
N LEU A 557 -25.12 -18.21 15.07
CA LEU A 557 -24.85 -17.57 13.78
C LEU A 557 -24.77 -18.61 12.64
N ARG A 558 -24.14 -19.76 12.90
CA ARG A 558 -24.09 -20.89 11.97
C ARG A 558 -25.49 -21.38 11.63
N GLN A 559 -26.36 -21.56 12.62
CA GLN A 559 -27.72 -22.03 12.38
C GLN A 559 -28.52 -21.01 11.55
N ASP A 560 -28.39 -19.72 11.85
CA ASP A 560 -29.05 -18.65 11.09
C ASP A 560 -28.61 -18.63 9.61
N ILE A 561 -27.31 -18.81 9.36
CA ILE A 561 -26.75 -18.90 7.98
C ILE A 561 -27.30 -20.14 7.26
N ILE A 562 -27.38 -21.29 7.94
CA ILE A 562 -27.92 -22.53 7.38
C ILE A 562 -29.42 -22.39 7.08
N ASP A 563 -30.18 -21.75 7.97
CA ASP A 563 -31.60 -21.50 7.78
C ASP A 563 -31.83 -20.61 6.55
N LEU A 564 -31.02 -19.57 6.36
CA LEU A 564 -31.09 -18.73 5.15
C LEU A 564 -30.82 -19.53 3.87
N ALA A 565 -29.91 -20.50 3.90
CA ALA A 565 -29.56 -21.29 2.73
C ALA A 565 -30.71 -22.19 2.23
N LYS A 566 -31.69 -22.52 3.07
CA LYS A 566 -32.82 -23.40 2.69
C LYS A 566 -33.67 -22.78 1.55
N PRO A 567 -33.91 -23.48 0.42
CA PRO A 567 -34.74 -23.05 -0.70
C PRO A 567 -36.21 -22.98 -0.31
N GLY A 568 -36.73 -23.94 0.47
CA GLY A 568 -38.17 -24.03 0.81
C GLY A 568 -38.68 -23.00 1.84
N LEU A 569 -37.80 -22.13 2.34
CA LEU A 569 -38.14 -21.15 3.36
C LEU A 569 -38.71 -19.88 2.73
N GLN A 570 -39.85 -19.41 3.24
CA GLN A 570 -40.49 -18.19 2.76
C GLN A 570 -39.56 -16.97 2.84
N THR A 571 -39.58 -16.14 1.80
CA THR A 571 -38.75 -14.94 1.65
C THR A 571 -38.95 -13.97 2.82
N THR A 572 -40.17 -13.83 3.33
CA THR A 572 -40.49 -13.02 4.52
C THR A 572 -39.76 -13.49 5.77
N TYR A 573 -39.59 -14.81 5.94
CA TYR A 573 -38.84 -15.37 7.05
C TYR A 573 -37.34 -15.16 6.85
N LYS A 574 -36.82 -15.31 5.62
CA LYS A 574 -35.41 -15.00 5.30
C LYS A 574 -35.04 -13.57 5.70
N PHE A 575 -35.89 -12.58 5.39
CA PHE A 575 -35.67 -11.18 5.81
C PHE A 575 -35.74 -10.98 7.34
N LYS A 576 -36.59 -11.73 8.05
CA LYS A 576 -36.60 -11.68 9.53
C LYS A 576 -35.29 -12.22 10.11
N VAL A 577 -34.75 -13.29 9.53
CA VAL A 577 -33.46 -13.87 9.97
C VAL A 577 -32.31 -12.91 9.67
N THR A 578 -32.22 -12.32 8.47
CA THR A 578 -31.17 -11.34 8.16
C THR A 578 -31.24 -10.11 9.07
N SER A 579 -32.44 -9.59 9.35
CA SER A 579 -32.64 -8.47 10.27
C SER A 579 -32.23 -8.82 11.72
N ARG A 580 -32.51 -10.05 12.17
CA ARG A 580 -32.03 -10.56 13.45
C ARG A 580 -30.50 -10.61 13.49
N MET A 581 -29.88 -11.14 12.42
CA MET A 581 -28.42 -11.27 12.33
C MET A 581 -27.71 -9.91 12.42
N GLU A 582 -28.26 -8.87 11.80
CA GLU A 582 -27.68 -7.52 11.87
C GLU A 582 -27.68 -6.94 13.30
N ARG A 583 -28.68 -7.31 14.12
CA ARG A 583 -28.90 -6.74 15.46
C ARG A 583 -28.26 -7.51 16.60
N MET A 584 -28.06 -8.81 16.45
CA MET A 584 -27.74 -9.70 17.58
C MET A 584 -26.27 -10.08 17.67
N TYR A 585 -25.53 -10.12 16.55
CA TYR A 585 -24.17 -10.64 16.54
C TYR A 585 -23.13 -9.53 16.56
N ASP A 586 -22.24 -9.52 17.54
CA ASP A 586 -21.15 -8.54 17.70
C ASP A 586 -20.28 -8.41 16.45
N CYS A 587 -20.16 -9.52 15.73
CA CYS A 587 -19.40 -9.65 14.50
C CYS A 587 -20.00 -8.84 13.32
N LEU A 588 -21.29 -8.51 13.40
CA LEU A 588 -22.08 -7.76 12.41
C LEU A 588 -22.57 -6.39 12.91
N LEU A 589 -22.42 -6.08 14.20
CA LEU A 589 -22.82 -4.80 14.78
C LEU A 589 -22.04 -3.61 14.18
N PRO A 590 -22.67 -2.43 14.04
CA PRO A 590 -21.98 -1.21 13.66
C PRO A 590 -20.91 -0.86 14.71
N SER A 591 -19.73 -0.44 14.25
CA SER A 591 -18.69 0.00 15.19
C SER A 591 -19.19 1.21 15.99
N PRO A 592 -19.04 1.23 17.32
CA PRO A 592 -19.43 2.39 18.11
C PRO A 592 -18.71 3.63 17.56
N LYS A 593 -19.47 4.70 17.27
CA LYS A 593 -18.90 5.98 16.90
C LYS A 593 -17.97 6.40 18.04
N ARG A 594 -16.72 6.77 17.71
CA ARG A 594 -15.83 7.41 18.70
C ARG A 594 -16.57 8.64 19.21
N LYS A 595 -16.82 8.70 20.52
CA LYS A 595 -17.18 9.94 21.19
C LYS A 595 -16.00 10.89 21.15
#